data_AF-A0A522SS34-F1
#
_entry.id   AF-A0A522SS34-F1
#
_cell.length_a   1.000
_cell.length_b   1.000
_cell.length_c   1.000
_cell.angle_alpha   90.00
_cell.angle_beta   90.00
_cell.angle_gamma   90.00
#
_symmetry.space_group_name_H-M   'P 1'
#
loop_
_entity.id
_entity.type
_entity.pdbx_description
1 polymer ?
#
loop_
_entity_poly.entity_id
_entity_poly.type
_entity_poly.pdbx_seq_one_letter_code
_entity_poly.pdbx_strand_id
1 'polypeptide(L)'
;MAKDKTESHQNAPARQVGRNTVSGRQLLDFIERIERLDEQKKQLAEDRKLVFAELQAAGFNAPTVRNVLRRRSAKPADVEEAEQMLDMYLHAIGMANEAPLFRAVGMMSVDLSARDQVIEAFKQLVPTEGEIIVKIGKQPVRLYRDANGDAQAEDVVEQPKPASKPTRSSSVPERPKRDVPDVDAAGARELGAKAYHENQPITSNPFPWDDKRRAEFDAGWREASGTDGMGPAE
;
A
#
# COMPACT_ATOMS: atom_id res chain seq x y z
N MET A 1 -81.78 18.49 33.74
CA MET A 1 -81.40 17.72 32.53
C MET A 1 -81.93 18.50 31.34
N ALA A 2 -81.20 18.95 30.33
CA ALA A 2 -79.81 18.80 29.92
C ALA A 2 -79.36 20.16 29.33
N LYS A 3 -78.10 20.55 29.58
CA LYS A 3 -77.48 21.74 28.97
C LYS A 3 -76.94 21.34 27.60
N ASP A 4 -77.51 21.91 26.56
CA ASP A 4 -76.98 21.84 25.20
C ASP A 4 -75.73 22.74 25.13
N LYS A 5 -74.57 22.13 24.89
CA LYS A 5 -73.26 22.78 24.82
C LYS A 5 -72.99 22.99 23.32
N THR A 6 -73.49 24.08 22.76
CA THR A 6 -73.15 24.47 21.39
C THR A 6 -71.70 24.95 21.37
N GLU A 7 -70.87 24.23 20.62
CA GLU A 7 -69.45 24.43 20.45
C GLU A 7 -69.17 25.81 19.84
N SER A 8 -68.40 26.62 20.56
CA SER A 8 -67.81 27.85 20.04
C SER A 8 -66.59 27.49 19.19
N HIS A 9 -66.82 27.24 17.89
CA HIS A 9 -65.74 27.29 16.92
C HIS A 9 -65.17 28.72 16.89
N GLN A 10 -63.97 28.84 17.46
CA GLN A 10 -63.16 30.05 17.45
C GLN A 10 -62.84 30.42 16.00
N ASN A 11 -63.59 31.38 15.46
CA ASN A 11 -63.26 32.03 14.21
C ASN A 11 -62.11 33.01 14.50
N ALA A 12 -60.89 32.64 14.12
CA ALA A 12 -59.73 33.52 14.24
C ALA A 12 -60.02 34.87 13.53
N PRO A 13 -59.64 36.02 14.11
CA PRO A 13 -59.94 37.31 13.51
C PRO A 13 -59.24 37.40 12.14
N ALA A 14 -60.03 37.62 11.08
CA ALA A 14 -59.52 37.82 9.73
C ALA A 14 -58.46 38.94 9.77
N ARG A 15 -57.21 38.59 9.42
CA ARG A 15 -56.09 39.54 9.38
C ARG A 15 -56.49 40.74 8.53
N GLN A 16 -56.41 41.93 9.13
CA GLN A 16 -56.92 43.15 8.53
C GLN A 16 -56.08 43.56 7.32
N VAL A 17 -56.64 43.38 6.12
CA VAL A 17 -56.01 43.75 4.85
C VAL A 17 -56.07 45.28 4.69
N GLY A 18 -54.95 45.92 4.34
CA GLY A 18 -54.87 47.36 4.11
C GLY A 18 -55.77 47.88 2.98
N ARG A 19 -55.91 49.22 2.85
CA ARG A 19 -56.90 49.94 2.02
C ARG A 19 -56.95 49.61 0.51
N ASN A 20 -56.08 48.75 -0.02
CA ASN A 20 -56.17 48.18 -1.38
C ASN A 20 -56.66 46.71 -1.29
N THR A 21 -57.97 46.52 -1.19
CA THR A 21 -58.58 45.29 -0.63
C THR A 21 -58.45 44.04 -1.51
N VAL A 22 -58.48 44.18 -2.83
CA VAL A 22 -58.36 43.03 -3.76
C VAL A 22 -56.90 42.62 -3.94
N SER A 23 -56.02 43.57 -4.25
CA SER A 23 -54.58 43.32 -4.41
C SER A 23 -53.90 42.90 -3.09
N GLY A 24 -54.33 43.46 -1.96
CA GLY A 24 -53.81 43.08 -0.64
C GLY A 24 -54.19 41.65 -0.25
N ARG A 25 -55.39 41.19 -0.62
CA ARG A 25 -55.83 39.82 -0.32
C ARG A 25 -55.11 38.79 -1.19
N GLN A 26 -54.86 39.11 -2.46
CA GLN A 26 -54.04 38.28 -3.36
C GLN A 26 -52.59 38.20 -2.86
N LEU A 27 -52.01 39.32 -2.44
CA LEU A 27 -50.66 39.35 -1.87
C LEU A 27 -50.56 38.49 -0.60
N LEU A 28 -51.55 38.56 0.30
CA LEU A 28 -51.58 37.72 1.49
C LEU A 28 -51.67 36.23 1.17
N ASP A 29 -52.48 35.82 0.18
CA ASP A 29 -52.52 34.41 -0.27
C ASP A 29 -51.15 33.94 -0.79
N PHE A 30 -50.44 34.75 -1.58
CA PHE A 30 -49.10 34.43 -2.02
C PHE A 30 -48.11 34.30 -0.85
N ILE A 31 -48.15 35.23 0.11
CA ILE A 31 -47.27 35.21 1.28
C ILE A 31 -47.52 33.96 2.13
N GLU A 32 -48.77 33.66 2.46
CA GLU A 32 -49.11 32.49 3.28
C GLU A 32 -48.70 31.18 2.60
N ARG A 33 -48.84 31.10 1.27
CA ARG A 33 -48.35 29.96 0.48
C ARG A 33 -46.83 29.82 0.51
N ILE A 34 -46.09 30.93 0.42
CA ILE A 34 -44.62 30.94 0.50
C ILE A 34 -44.17 30.54 1.90
N GLU A 35 -44.75 31.11 2.96
CA GLU A 35 -44.42 30.77 4.35
C GLU A 35 -44.64 29.28 4.63
N ARG A 36 -45.73 28.70 4.11
CA ARG A 36 -45.96 27.25 4.21
C ARG A 36 -44.89 26.44 3.46
N LEU A 37 -44.47 26.87 2.27
CA LEU A 37 -43.40 26.20 1.52
C LEU A 37 -42.04 26.31 2.23
N ASP A 38 -41.75 27.44 2.86
CA ASP A 38 -40.51 27.64 3.61
C ASP A 38 -40.46 26.76 4.87
N GLU A 39 -41.59 26.63 5.58
CA GLU A 39 -41.69 25.70 6.72
C GLU A 39 -41.53 24.24 6.27
N GLN A 40 -42.15 23.84 5.15
CA GLN A 40 -41.94 22.50 4.56
C GLN A 40 -40.47 22.27 4.17
N LYS A 41 -39.83 23.26 3.55
CA LYS A 41 -38.41 23.18 3.19
C LYS A 41 -37.52 23.04 4.42
N LYS A 42 -37.84 23.73 5.52
CA LYS A 42 -37.13 23.60 6.79
C LYS A 42 -37.27 22.19 7.36
N GLN A 43 -38.49 21.65 7.39
CA GLN A 43 -38.73 20.27 7.84
C GLN A 43 -37.95 19.26 7.01
N LEU A 44 -38.01 19.35 5.68
CA LEU A 44 -37.23 18.48 4.78
C LEU A 44 -35.72 18.64 4.96
N ALA A 45 -35.24 19.84 5.31
CA ALA A 45 -33.83 20.07 5.59
C ALA A 45 -33.39 19.39 6.89
N GLU A 46 -34.23 19.39 7.93
CA GLU A 46 -33.96 18.65 9.17
C GLU A 46 -34.01 17.14 8.94
N ASP A 47 -35.00 16.63 8.21
CA ASP A 47 -35.07 15.20 7.84
C ASP A 47 -33.82 14.77 7.07
N ARG A 48 -33.36 15.59 6.12
CA ARG A 48 -32.12 15.35 5.39
C ARG A 48 -30.90 15.27 6.31
N LYS A 49 -30.83 16.09 7.37
CA LYS A 49 -29.73 16.03 8.35
C LYS A 49 -29.79 14.72 9.16
N LEU A 50 -30.98 14.28 9.56
CA LEU A 50 -31.17 13.01 10.27
C LEU A 50 -30.67 11.83 9.42
N VAL A 51 -31.03 11.79 8.14
CA VAL A 51 -30.52 10.75 7.20
C VAL A 51 -28.99 10.79 7.08
N PHE A 52 -28.38 11.97 7.03
CA PHE A 52 -26.91 12.07 7.05
C PHE A 52 -26.30 11.61 8.37
N ALA A 53 -26.97 11.84 9.51
CA ALA A 53 -26.52 11.37 10.81
C ALA A 53 -26.61 9.83 10.92
N GLU A 54 -27.69 9.23 10.45
CA GLU A 54 -27.84 7.77 10.33
C GLU A 54 -26.76 7.16 9.45
N LEU A 55 -26.47 7.80 8.31
CA LEU A 55 -25.43 7.41 7.38
C LEU A 55 -24.04 7.42 8.04
N GLN A 56 -23.74 8.43 8.86
CA GLN A 56 -22.50 8.50 9.62
C GLN A 56 -22.45 7.44 10.73
N ALA A 57 -23.55 7.21 11.43
CA ALA A 57 -23.65 6.15 12.45
C ALA A 57 -23.44 4.75 11.86
N ALA A 58 -23.85 4.55 10.60
CA ALA A 58 -23.59 3.31 9.85
C ALA A 58 -22.15 3.20 9.29
N GLY A 59 -21.30 4.22 9.50
CA GLY A 59 -19.88 4.19 9.11
C GLY A 59 -19.56 4.77 7.72
N PHE A 60 -20.51 5.41 7.04
CA PHE A 60 -20.25 6.02 5.73
C PHE A 60 -19.70 7.45 5.84
N ASN A 61 -18.88 7.85 4.85
CA ASN A 61 -18.34 9.20 4.76
C ASN A 61 -19.34 10.18 4.14
N ALA A 62 -19.92 11.07 4.95
CA ALA A 62 -20.91 12.05 4.51
C ALA A 62 -20.42 12.99 3.37
N PRO A 63 -19.21 13.57 3.40
CA PRO A 63 -18.65 14.31 2.27
C PRO A 63 -18.64 13.54 0.95
N THR A 64 -18.19 12.28 0.95
CA THR A 64 -18.16 11.43 -0.25
C THR A 64 -19.56 11.18 -0.79
N VAL A 65 -20.53 10.91 0.08
CA VAL A 65 -21.93 10.70 -0.34
C VAL A 65 -22.53 11.96 -0.96
N ARG A 66 -22.20 13.16 -0.46
CA ARG A 66 -22.63 14.42 -1.10
C ARG A 66 -22.07 14.55 -2.52
N ASN A 67 -20.81 14.16 -2.74
CA ASN A 67 -20.21 14.13 -4.07
C ASN A 67 -20.93 13.12 -4.99
N VAL A 68 -21.30 11.95 -4.46
CA VAL A 68 -22.09 10.95 -5.21
C VAL A 68 -23.46 11.50 -5.60
N LEU A 69 -24.18 12.14 -4.67
CA LEU A 69 -25.48 12.77 -4.98
C LEU A 69 -25.35 13.83 -6.08
N ARG A 70 -24.31 14.68 -6.01
CA ARG A 70 -24.05 15.68 -7.05
C ARG A 70 -23.79 15.03 -8.42
N ARG A 71 -22.95 14.00 -8.45
CA ARG A 71 -22.66 13.23 -9.67
C ARG A 71 -23.92 12.56 -10.24
N ARG A 72 -24.77 11.99 -9.39
CA ARG A 72 -26.05 11.36 -9.79
C ARG A 72 -27.09 12.35 -10.32
N SER A 73 -27.02 13.61 -9.89
CA SER A 73 -27.91 14.67 -10.40
C SER A 73 -27.43 15.32 -11.70
N ALA A 74 -26.14 15.16 -12.04
CA ALA A 74 -25.56 15.70 -13.27
C ALA A 74 -25.88 14.80 -14.48
N LYS A 75 -25.77 15.36 -15.69
CA LYS A 75 -25.93 14.57 -16.93
C LYS A 75 -24.72 13.65 -17.12
N PRO A 76 -24.90 12.43 -17.67
CA PRO A 76 -23.79 11.50 -17.87
C PRO A 76 -22.63 12.07 -18.68
N ALA A 77 -22.92 12.79 -19.78
CA ALA A 77 -21.90 13.40 -20.63
C ALA A 77 -21.06 14.44 -19.87
N ASP A 78 -21.72 15.36 -19.15
CA ASP A 78 -21.04 16.39 -18.35
C ASP A 78 -20.13 15.77 -17.26
N VAL A 79 -20.52 14.62 -16.69
CA VAL A 79 -19.71 13.89 -15.70
C VAL A 79 -18.48 13.28 -16.37
N GLU A 80 -18.65 12.65 -17.53
CA GLU A 80 -17.56 12.02 -18.27
C GLU A 80 -16.53 13.03 -18.77
N GLU A 81 -16.98 14.15 -19.35
CA GLU A 81 -16.10 15.24 -19.77
C GLU A 81 -15.31 15.82 -18.58
N ALA A 82 -15.97 16.04 -17.44
CA ALA A 82 -15.30 16.53 -16.23
C ALA A 82 -14.29 15.53 -15.65
N GLU A 83 -14.58 14.23 -15.75
CA GLU A 83 -13.66 13.17 -15.34
C GLU A 83 -12.44 13.08 -16.25
N GLN A 84 -12.62 13.16 -17.56
CA GLN A 84 -11.51 13.18 -18.54
C GLN A 84 -10.59 14.38 -18.32
N MET A 85 -11.18 15.56 -18.12
CA MET A 85 -10.42 16.78 -17.82
C MET A 85 -9.66 16.67 -16.48
N LEU A 86 -10.30 16.12 -15.45
CA LEU A 86 -9.66 15.89 -14.16
C LEU A 86 -8.47 14.93 -14.32
N ASP A 87 -8.64 13.83 -15.04
CA ASP A 87 -7.58 12.83 -15.28
C ASP A 87 -6.38 13.46 -16.01
N MET A 88 -6.64 14.23 -17.07
CA MET A 88 -5.60 14.98 -17.80
C MET A 88 -4.82 15.91 -16.86
N TYR A 89 -5.51 16.65 -15.99
CA TYR A 89 -4.87 17.56 -15.04
C TYR A 89 -4.09 16.83 -13.96
N LEU A 90 -4.64 15.73 -13.41
CA LEU A 90 -3.93 14.90 -12.44
C LEU A 90 -2.66 14.29 -13.05
N HIS A 91 -2.70 13.89 -14.32
CA HIS A 91 -1.54 13.38 -15.04
C HIS A 91 -0.49 14.48 -15.22
N ALA A 92 -0.90 15.69 -15.65
CA ALA A 92 0.00 16.82 -15.83
C ALA A 92 0.74 17.24 -14.55
N ILE A 93 0.13 17.02 -13.37
CA ILE A 93 0.75 17.35 -12.07
C ILE A 93 1.38 16.13 -11.37
N GLY A 94 1.48 14.98 -12.04
CA GLY A 94 2.08 13.76 -11.48
C GLY A 94 1.30 13.14 -10.32
N MET A 95 0.00 13.44 -10.18
CA MET A 95 -0.91 12.88 -9.18
C MET A 95 -1.82 11.79 -9.74
N ALA A 96 -1.74 11.50 -11.04
CA ALA A 96 -2.44 10.37 -11.63
C ALA A 96 -1.86 9.07 -11.05
N ASN A 97 -2.71 8.30 -10.36
CA ASN A 97 -2.43 6.89 -10.16
C ASN A 97 -2.62 6.24 -11.53
N GLU A 98 -1.52 5.96 -12.26
CA GLU A 98 -1.58 5.13 -13.44
C GLU A 98 -2.40 3.90 -13.10
N ALA A 99 -3.57 3.76 -13.74
CA ALA A 99 -4.44 2.64 -13.43
C ALA A 99 -3.62 1.36 -13.65
N PRO A 100 -3.70 0.38 -12.74
CA PRO A 100 -2.98 -0.87 -12.93
C PRO A 100 -3.27 -1.43 -14.33
N LEU A 101 -2.19 -1.89 -14.97
CA LEU A 101 -2.01 -2.27 -16.37
C LEU A 101 -3.25 -2.86 -17.08
N PHE A 102 -4.07 -3.61 -16.35
CA PHE A 102 -5.29 -4.25 -16.83
C PHE A 102 -6.37 -3.29 -17.35
N ARG A 103 -6.47 -2.04 -16.84
CA ARG A 103 -7.47 -1.07 -17.33
C ARG A 103 -7.14 -0.55 -18.73
N ALA A 104 -5.84 -0.47 -19.06
CA ALA A 104 -5.37 -0.08 -20.38
C ALA A 104 -5.55 -1.23 -21.40
N VAL A 105 -5.33 -2.50 -20.99
CA VAL A 105 -5.60 -3.67 -21.83
C VAL A 105 -7.08 -3.79 -22.19
N GLY A 106 -7.99 -3.54 -21.24
CA GLY A 106 -9.45 -3.68 -21.48
C GLY A 106 -10.02 -2.68 -22.49
N MET A 107 -9.33 -1.57 -22.76
CA MET A 107 -9.71 -0.61 -23.82
C MET A 107 -9.18 -1.01 -25.20
N MET A 108 -8.13 -1.84 -25.25
CA MET A 108 -7.63 -2.41 -26.49
C MET A 108 -8.45 -3.67 -26.77
N SER A 109 -9.25 -3.66 -27.83
CA SER A 109 -10.13 -4.77 -28.23
C SER A 109 -9.34 -5.98 -28.75
N VAL A 110 -8.52 -6.60 -27.89
CA VAL A 110 -7.56 -7.64 -28.25
C VAL A 110 -8.24 -9.01 -28.18
N ASP A 111 -8.13 -9.78 -29.25
CA ASP A 111 -8.55 -11.18 -29.27
C ASP A 111 -7.60 -12.02 -28.40
N LEU A 112 -8.09 -12.42 -27.22
CA LEU A 112 -7.36 -13.23 -26.24
C LEU A 112 -7.00 -14.64 -26.73
N SER A 113 -7.54 -15.08 -27.87
CA SER A 113 -7.23 -16.39 -28.45
C SER A 113 -5.90 -16.42 -29.22
N ALA A 114 -5.40 -15.26 -29.67
CA ALA A 114 -4.16 -15.14 -30.42
C ALA A 114 -3.00 -14.65 -29.51
N ARG A 115 -2.11 -15.56 -29.11
CA ARG A 115 -0.96 -15.28 -28.22
C ARG A 115 -0.15 -14.06 -28.68
N ASP A 116 0.11 -13.92 -29.98
CA ASP A 116 0.94 -12.84 -30.52
C ASP A 116 0.26 -11.47 -30.48
N GLN A 117 -1.06 -11.41 -30.69
CA GLN A 117 -1.81 -10.15 -30.59
C GLN A 117 -1.88 -9.65 -29.14
N VAL A 118 -1.97 -10.58 -28.20
CA VAL A 118 -1.86 -10.29 -26.76
C VAL A 118 -0.45 -9.77 -26.47
N ILE A 119 0.61 -10.42 -26.95
CA ILE A 119 1.98 -9.96 -26.75
C ILE A 119 2.19 -8.53 -27.29
N GLU A 120 1.75 -8.24 -28.50
CA GLU A 120 1.88 -6.90 -29.12
C GLU A 120 1.09 -5.82 -28.37
N ALA A 121 -0.11 -6.12 -27.89
CA ALA A 121 -0.88 -5.19 -27.07
C ALA A 121 -0.19 -4.92 -25.72
N PHE A 122 0.36 -5.96 -25.09
CA PHE A 122 1.06 -5.82 -23.81
C PHE A 122 2.43 -5.13 -23.94
N LYS A 123 3.12 -5.23 -25.09
CA LYS A 123 4.33 -4.45 -25.40
C LYS A 123 4.09 -2.95 -25.30
N GLN A 124 2.91 -2.48 -25.70
CA GLN A 124 2.57 -1.05 -25.60
C GLN A 124 2.47 -0.56 -24.14
N LEU A 125 2.24 -1.47 -23.20
CA LEU A 125 2.00 -1.17 -21.80
C LEU A 125 3.25 -1.27 -20.93
N VAL A 126 4.38 -1.69 -21.49
CA VAL A 126 5.64 -1.73 -20.74
C VAL A 126 6.08 -0.29 -20.44
N PRO A 127 6.25 0.09 -19.16
CA PRO A 127 6.70 1.43 -18.79
C PRO A 127 8.15 1.66 -19.22
N THR A 128 8.51 2.93 -19.45
CA THR A 128 9.91 3.32 -19.70
C THR A 128 10.78 2.90 -18.51
N GLU A 129 11.86 2.17 -18.78
CA GLU A 129 12.76 1.55 -17.77
C GLU A 129 12.13 0.43 -16.91
N GLY A 130 11.09 -0.25 -17.39
CA GLY A 130 10.48 -1.38 -16.68
C GLY A 130 10.38 -2.67 -17.51
N GLU A 131 10.13 -3.79 -16.82
CA GLU A 131 9.85 -5.10 -17.42
C GLU A 131 8.58 -5.71 -16.85
N ILE A 132 7.85 -6.46 -17.68
CA ILE A 132 6.62 -7.16 -17.30
C ILE A 132 6.76 -8.63 -17.71
N ILE A 133 6.59 -9.53 -16.74
CA ILE A 133 6.59 -10.98 -17.00
C ILE A 133 5.13 -11.46 -16.97
N VAL A 134 4.64 -11.93 -18.12
CA VAL A 134 3.27 -12.41 -18.29
C VAL A 134 3.28 -13.90 -18.64
N LYS A 135 2.51 -14.71 -17.91
CA LYS A 135 2.28 -16.11 -18.27
C LYS A 135 1.12 -16.21 -19.26
N ILE A 136 1.42 -16.22 -20.55
CA ILE A 136 0.43 -16.41 -21.62
C ILE A 136 0.52 -17.88 -22.07
N GLY A 137 -0.40 -18.73 -21.61
CA GLY A 137 -0.35 -20.18 -21.85
C GLY A 137 0.62 -20.92 -20.92
N LYS A 138 1.45 -21.82 -21.46
CA LYS A 138 2.37 -22.67 -20.65
C LYS A 138 3.76 -22.07 -20.41
N GLN A 139 4.16 -21.02 -21.14
CA GLN A 139 5.50 -20.44 -21.08
C GLN A 139 5.43 -18.97 -20.62
N PRO A 140 6.28 -18.56 -19.65
CA PRO A 140 6.39 -17.16 -19.28
C PRO A 140 7.07 -16.35 -20.39
N VAL A 141 6.53 -15.18 -20.71
CA VAL A 141 7.10 -14.24 -21.68
C VAL A 141 7.49 -12.96 -20.94
N ARG A 142 8.69 -12.46 -21.20
CA ARG A 142 9.22 -11.19 -20.66
C ARG A 142 9.08 -10.12 -21.73
N LEU A 143 8.40 -9.05 -21.37
CA LEU A 143 8.21 -7.87 -22.20
C LEU A 143 8.99 -6.71 -21.55
N TYR A 144 9.87 -6.06 -22.29
CA TYR A 144 10.68 -4.95 -21.79
C TYR A 144 10.85 -3.87 -22.87
N ARG A 145 11.12 -2.62 -22.48
CA ARG A 145 11.54 -1.56 -23.41
C ARG A 145 13.04 -1.35 -23.30
N ASP A 146 13.70 -1.19 -24.43
CA ASP A 146 15.12 -0.84 -24.46
C ASP A 146 15.36 0.66 -24.20
N ALA A 147 16.64 1.07 -24.16
CA ALA A 147 17.03 2.46 -23.93
C ALA A 147 16.57 3.43 -25.03
N ASN A 148 16.15 2.93 -26.20
CA ASN A 148 15.59 3.72 -27.28
C ASN A 148 14.06 3.83 -27.19
N GLY A 149 13.43 3.14 -26.22
CA GLY A 149 11.99 3.11 -26.00
C GLY A 149 11.26 2.04 -26.80
N ASP A 150 11.98 1.20 -27.54
CA ASP A 150 11.38 0.16 -28.39
C ASP A 150 11.01 -1.07 -27.56
N ALA A 151 9.78 -1.58 -27.75
CA ALA A 151 9.25 -2.68 -26.97
C ALA A 151 9.69 -4.04 -27.55
N GLN A 152 10.36 -4.84 -26.73
CA GLN A 152 10.89 -6.16 -27.05
C GLN A 152 10.14 -7.24 -26.28
N ALA A 153 10.09 -8.45 -26.85
CA ALA A 153 9.53 -9.63 -26.21
C ALA A 153 10.49 -10.80 -26.33
N GLU A 154 10.82 -11.41 -25.19
CA GLU A 154 11.66 -12.60 -25.10
C GLU A 154 10.93 -13.68 -24.31
N ASP A 155 10.98 -14.93 -24.79
CA ASP A 155 10.51 -16.05 -23.98
C ASP A 155 11.42 -16.17 -22.75
N VAL A 156 10.82 -16.17 -21.55
CA VAL A 156 11.55 -16.47 -20.33
C VAL A 156 11.85 -17.95 -20.36
N VAL A 157 13.03 -18.28 -20.88
CA VAL A 157 13.67 -19.54 -20.55
C VAL A 157 14.00 -19.42 -19.08
N GLU A 158 13.20 -20.07 -18.21
CA GLU A 158 13.66 -20.38 -16.86
C GLU A 158 15.01 -21.05 -17.06
N GLN A 159 16.11 -20.34 -16.78
CA GLN A 159 17.38 -21.02 -16.58
C GLN A 159 17.04 -22.08 -15.56
N PRO A 160 17.21 -23.38 -15.87
CA PRO A 160 16.86 -24.42 -14.94
C PRO A 160 17.54 -24.02 -13.64
N LYS A 161 16.73 -23.83 -12.59
CA LYS A 161 17.22 -23.59 -11.22
C LYS A 161 18.39 -24.55 -11.11
N PRO A 162 19.65 -24.07 -11.04
CA PRO A 162 20.81 -24.89 -11.41
C PRO A 162 20.61 -26.20 -10.70
N ALA A 163 20.40 -27.27 -11.47
CA ALA A 163 19.97 -28.55 -10.91
C ALA A 163 20.83 -28.74 -9.68
N SER A 164 20.23 -28.89 -8.50
CA SER A 164 20.97 -29.08 -7.25
C SER A 164 22.06 -30.07 -7.60
N LYS A 165 23.31 -29.59 -7.69
CA LYS A 165 24.38 -30.28 -8.40
C LYS A 165 24.30 -31.74 -8.01
N PRO A 166 24.33 -32.72 -8.95
CA PRO A 166 24.28 -34.13 -8.56
C PRO A 166 25.32 -34.29 -7.48
N THR A 167 24.93 -34.73 -6.28
CA THR A 167 25.69 -34.62 -5.02
C THR A 167 27.17 -34.86 -5.30
N ARG A 168 27.89 -33.79 -5.64
CA ARG A 168 29.28 -33.91 -6.06
C ARG A 168 29.98 -34.07 -4.75
N SER A 169 30.57 -35.25 -4.56
CA SER A 169 31.69 -35.44 -3.63
C SER A 169 32.45 -34.12 -3.53
N SER A 170 32.43 -33.53 -2.35
CA SER A 170 32.96 -32.21 -2.07
C SER A 170 34.45 -32.18 -2.39
N SER A 171 34.81 -31.80 -3.61
CA SER A 171 36.16 -31.35 -3.94
C SER A 171 36.19 -29.82 -3.87
N VAL A 172 35.75 -29.28 -2.74
CA VAL A 172 36.38 -28.05 -2.23
C VAL A 172 37.79 -28.53 -1.84
N PRO A 173 38.89 -27.94 -2.32
CA PRO A 173 40.20 -28.26 -1.75
C PRO A 173 40.07 -28.03 -0.24
N GLU A 174 40.20 -29.11 0.53
CA GLU A 174 40.12 -29.05 1.98
C GLU A 174 41.07 -27.95 2.43
N ARG A 175 40.53 -26.92 3.11
CA ARG A 175 41.36 -25.86 3.68
C ARG A 175 42.43 -26.61 4.49
N PRO A 176 43.74 -26.40 4.24
CA PRO A 176 44.77 -27.19 4.90
C PRO A 176 44.48 -27.18 6.40
N LYS A 177 44.32 -28.37 6.98
CA LYS A 177 44.05 -28.51 8.41
C LYS A 177 45.14 -27.70 9.12
N ARG A 178 44.75 -26.73 9.95
CA ARG A 178 45.71 -26.01 10.79
C ARG A 178 46.50 -27.07 11.55
N ASP A 179 47.82 -26.98 11.54
CA ASP A 179 48.68 -27.91 12.29
C ASP A 179 48.43 -27.71 13.79
N VAL A 180 47.48 -28.48 14.34
CA VAL A 180 47.14 -28.46 15.75
C VAL A 180 48.19 -29.27 16.50
N PRO A 181 48.93 -28.68 17.45
CA PRO A 181 49.91 -29.42 18.26
C PRO A 181 49.24 -30.57 19.03
N ASP A 182 49.84 -31.76 18.97
CA ASP A 182 49.36 -32.93 19.71
C ASP A 182 49.85 -32.88 21.16
N VAL A 183 49.21 -32.03 21.95
CA VAL A 183 49.42 -31.90 23.39
C VAL A 183 48.12 -32.13 24.14
N ASP A 184 48.23 -32.52 25.40
CA ASP A 184 47.10 -32.64 26.32
C ASP A 184 46.65 -31.26 26.85
N ALA A 185 45.65 -31.25 27.74
CA ALA A 185 45.12 -30.02 28.31
C ALA A 185 46.16 -29.22 29.12
N ALA A 186 47.08 -29.92 29.81
CA ALA A 186 48.16 -29.29 30.55
C ALA A 186 49.20 -28.67 29.61
N GLY A 187 49.62 -29.41 28.58
CA GLY A 187 50.52 -28.91 27.55
C GLY A 187 49.94 -27.77 26.73
N ALA A 188 48.62 -27.74 26.51
CA ALA A 188 47.95 -26.61 25.87
C ALA A 188 48.05 -25.32 26.72
N ARG A 189 47.90 -25.43 28.05
CA ARG A 189 48.10 -24.31 28.99
C ARG A 189 49.55 -23.81 28.97
N GLU A 190 50.53 -24.71 28.99
CA GLU A 190 51.95 -24.36 28.90
C GLU A 190 52.30 -23.67 27.57
N LEU A 191 51.74 -24.15 26.45
CA LEU A 191 51.87 -23.49 25.15
C LEU A 191 51.30 -22.06 25.17
N GLY A 192 50.19 -21.83 25.85
CA GLY A 192 49.60 -20.50 26.03
C GLY A 192 50.53 -19.54 26.79
N ALA A 193 51.09 -20.01 27.90
CA ALA A 193 52.04 -19.24 28.70
C ALA A 193 53.32 -18.92 27.91
N LYS A 194 53.83 -19.90 27.15
CA LYS A 194 54.99 -19.73 26.29
C LYS A 194 54.74 -18.74 25.15
N ALA A 195 53.56 -18.79 24.53
CA ALA A 195 53.18 -17.86 23.47
C ALA A 195 53.18 -16.40 23.95
N TYR A 196 52.77 -16.13 25.21
CA TYR A 196 52.89 -14.81 25.80
C TYR A 196 54.35 -14.38 25.98
N HIS A 197 55.20 -15.24 26.55
CA HIS A 197 56.64 -14.95 26.69
C HIS A 197 57.35 -14.73 25.35
N GLU A 198 56.82 -15.30 24.26
CA GLU A 198 57.26 -15.09 22.88
C GLU A 198 56.58 -13.89 22.18
N ASN A 199 55.85 -13.05 22.94
CA ASN A 199 55.10 -11.88 22.45
C ASN A 199 54.07 -12.20 21.35
N GLN A 200 53.53 -13.42 21.32
CA GLN A 200 52.44 -13.77 20.40
C GLN A 200 51.09 -13.39 21.00
N PRO A 201 50.17 -12.81 20.21
CA PRO A 201 48.83 -12.44 20.69
C PRO A 201 47.97 -13.67 20.94
N ILE A 202 46.99 -13.59 21.84
CA ILE A 202 46.05 -14.70 22.14
C ILE A 202 45.27 -15.20 20.89
N THR A 203 45.14 -14.35 19.86
CA THR A 203 44.54 -14.73 18.56
C THR A 203 45.37 -15.71 17.75
N SER A 204 46.64 -15.94 18.12
CA SER A 204 47.54 -16.95 17.52
C SER A 204 47.26 -18.38 18.00
N ASN A 205 46.24 -18.57 18.84
CA ASN A 205 45.87 -19.88 19.36
C ASN A 205 45.73 -20.94 18.24
N PRO A 206 46.53 -22.02 18.27
CA PRO A 206 46.57 -23.00 17.20
C PRO A 206 45.37 -23.97 17.23
N PHE A 207 44.62 -24.03 18.33
CA PHE A 207 43.47 -24.93 18.49
C PHE A 207 42.19 -24.35 17.85
N PRO A 208 41.38 -25.18 17.15
CA PRO A 208 40.12 -24.75 16.55
C PRO A 208 39.06 -24.44 17.62
N TRP A 209 38.02 -23.71 17.24
CA TRP A 209 37.01 -23.14 18.16
C TRP A 209 36.20 -24.20 18.93
N ASP A 210 36.13 -25.43 18.42
CA ASP A 210 35.43 -26.58 18.99
C ASP A 210 36.33 -27.49 19.86
N ASP A 211 37.64 -27.21 19.96
CA ASP A 211 38.59 -27.97 20.77
C ASP A 211 38.66 -27.43 22.21
N LYS A 212 38.48 -28.33 23.18
CA LYS A 212 38.56 -27.99 24.62
C LYS A 212 39.92 -27.44 25.03
N ARG A 213 41.00 -27.84 24.34
CA ARG A 213 42.37 -27.35 24.58
C ARG A 213 42.55 -25.87 24.24
N ARG A 214 41.67 -25.30 23.41
CA ARG A 214 41.65 -23.88 23.08
C ARG A 214 41.48 -23.01 24.33
N ALA A 215 40.57 -23.42 25.22
CA ALA A 215 40.30 -22.70 26.47
C ALA A 215 41.49 -22.78 27.45
N GLU A 216 42.22 -23.89 27.46
CA GLU A 216 43.39 -24.09 28.30
C GLU A 216 44.59 -23.27 27.82
N PHE A 217 44.81 -23.18 26.51
CA PHE A 217 45.80 -22.25 25.92
C PHE A 217 45.48 -20.80 26.27
N ASP A 218 44.21 -20.38 26.09
CA ASP A 218 43.79 -19.02 26.45
C ASP A 218 43.96 -18.75 27.96
N ALA A 219 43.77 -19.77 28.81
CA ALA A 219 43.98 -19.67 30.26
C ALA A 219 45.47 -19.50 30.63
N GLY A 220 46.36 -20.29 30.03
CA GLY A 220 47.80 -20.19 30.27
C GLY A 220 48.40 -18.88 29.76
N TRP A 221 47.90 -18.37 28.63
CA TRP A 221 48.30 -17.06 28.10
C TRP A 221 47.90 -15.93 29.06
N ARG A 222 46.67 -15.96 29.60
CA ARG A 222 46.17 -14.97 30.59
C ARG A 222 46.89 -15.05 31.93
N GLU A 223 47.21 -16.26 32.39
CA GLU A 223 47.96 -16.47 33.63
C GLU A 223 49.40 -15.92 33.53
N ALA A 224 50.06 -16.14 32.39
CA ALA A 224 51.40 -15.61 32.13
C ALA A 224 51.41 -14.10 31.86
N SER A 225 50.36 -13.56 31.24
CA SER A 225 50.27 -12.12 30.95
C SER A 225 49.92 -11.28 32.17
N GLY A 226 49.23 -11.85 33.17
CA GLY A 226 48.68 -11.10 34.30
C GLY A 226 47.58 -10.11 33.88
N THR A 227 47.12 -10.18 32.62
CA THR A 227 46.08 -9.33 32.03
C THR A 227 44.88 -10.17 31.62
N ASP A 228 43.69 -9.58 31.56
CA ASP A 228 42.44 -10.28 31.20
C ASP A 228 42.35 -10.68 29.71
N GLY A 229 43.45 -10.54 28.94
CA GLY A 229 43.52 -10.94 27.55
C GLY A 229 43.04 -9.89 26.55
N MET A 230 42.62 -8.71 27.01
CA MET A 230 42.38 -7.55 26.15
C MET A 230 43.56 -6.61 26.31
N GLY A 231 44.34 -6.39 25.24
CA GLY A 231 45.45 -5.43 25.26
C GLY A 231 45.02 -4.03 25.73
N PRO A 232 45.95 -3.11 26.02
CA PRO A 232 45.59 -1.76 26.44
C PRO A 232 44.63 -1.13 25.42
N ALA A 233 43.57 -0.51 25.93
CA ALA A 233 42.61 0.23 25.13
C ALA A 233 43.28 1.51 24.62
N GLU A 234 43.88 1.43 23.43
CA GLU A 234 44.17 2.59 22.58
C GLU A 234 43.38 2.46 21.27
#